data_AF-A0A939W6H9-F1
#
_entry.id   AF-A0A939W6H9-F1
#
_cell.length_a   1.000
_cell.length_b   1.000
_cell.length_c   1.000
_cell.angle_alpha   90.00
_cell.angle_beta   90.00
_cell.angle_gamma   90.00
#
_symmetry.space_group_name_H-M   'P 1'
#
loop_
_entity.id
_entity.type
_entity.pdbx_description
1 polymer ?
#
loop_
_entity_poly.entity_id
_entity_poly.type
_entity_poly.pdbx_seq_one_letter_code
_entity_poly.pdbx_strand_id
1 'polypeptide(L)'
;MATKCPMCDNPVEEGMKFCNICGSPLDTPQAPAEPVQSAPVQPNTPVAPVHPMYQQTNQNSYRQPMQYQQPMQQYMPNQQYAATPSMTYRLPTDDAPKVKKSLGAGRKVLAIFFCFFLFLTGVITMLFCGVRKSFTKENIKKTVTGLESLADMRLGKLDSDDPDQQQTLAEFVYSELPKDVTDRITEKDVEDLLNDKKVRAIFADSIGEVMEYYTGESDTLEVDAEKIIKSLKKYESTIEDYTGQKLTEEDYNGIRKSVEEFNESDLQDMLGDNDKDTKDAINMIRKFFSDAPLYILLGIAGFFALLVVLVCGRFFSTTLMNLGVTSALAGGLVFFAGRFGEGRARDALDGKISDVVVDLLCDGVIKNFTSIGLIVLIVGIVLIAASVILKITKSIVGK
;
A
#
# COMPACT_ATOMS: atom_id res chain seq x y z
N MET A 1 -27.42 36.73 8.41
CA MET A 1 -28.16 35.60 7.78
C MET A 1 -27.12 34.53 7.55
N ALA A 2 -27.33 33.29 7.99
CA ALA A 2 -26.29 32.27 7.89
C ALA A 2 -25.93 32.00 6.42
N THR A 3 -24.71 32.41 6.03
CA THR A 3 -24.14 32.14 4.70
C THR A 3 -23.69 30.68 4.63
N LYS A 4 -24.10 29.96 3.58
CA LYS A 4 -23.63 28.60 3.31
C LYS A 4 -22.33 28.63 2.52
N CYS A 5 -21.49 27.62 2.72
CA CYS A 5 -20.29 27.43 1.92
C CYS A 5 -20.67 27.07 0.48
N PRO A 6 -20.20 27.80 -0.55
CA PRO A 6 -20.57 27.55 -1.94
C PRO A 6 -20.05 26.20 -2.48
N MET A 7 -19.10 25.57 -1.79
CA MET A 7 -18.48 24.32 -2.23
C MET A 7 -19.02 23.06 -1.55
N CYS A 8 -19.60 23.16 -0.34
CA CYS A 8 -20.09 21.97 0.38
C CYS A 8 -21.44 22.18 1.09
N ASP A 9 -22.10 23.33 0.87
CA ASP A 9 -23.41 23.70 1.42
C ASP A 9 -23.55 23.71 2.95
N ASN A 10 -22.48 23.46 3.70
CA ASN A 10 -22.48 23.55 5.15
C ASN A 10 -22.65 25.01 5.62
N PRO A 11 -23.37 25.24 6.73
CA PRO A 11 -23.53 26.56 7.31
C PRO A 11 -22.19 27.08 7.80
N VAL A 12 -21.88 28.35 7.50
CA VAL A 12 -20.65 29.01 7.94
C VAL A 12 -20.97 30.19 8.83
N GLU A 13 -20.20 30.32 9.92
CA GLU A 13 -20.26 31.45 10.83
C GLU A 13 -19.79 32.75 10.15
N GLU A 14 -20.47 33.86 10.42
CA GLU A 14 -20.14 35.17 9.85
C GLU A 14 -18.72 35.60 10.25
N GLY A 15 -17.90 36.03 9.26
CA GLY A 15 -16.53 36.51 9.48
C GLY A 15 -15.42 35.46 9.28
N MET A 16 -15.76 34.20 8.98
CA MET A 16 -14.78 33.17 8.62
C MET A 16 -14.21 33.42 7.22
N LYS A 17 -12.87 33.32 7.08
CA LYS A 17 -12.18 33.41 5.77
C LYS A 17 -12.16 32.11 4.98
N PHE A 18 -12.39 30.98 5.65
CA PHE A 18 -12.35 29.63 5.08
C PHE A 18 -13.44 28.76 5.70
N CYS A 19 -13.95 27.79 4.94
CA CYS A 19 -14.85 26.77 5.47
C CYS A 19 -14.09 25.83 6.41
N ASN A 20 -14.62 25.62 7.63
CA ASN A 20 -14.06 24.71 8.62
C ASN A 20 -14.27 23.22 8.30
N ILE A 21 -15.15 22.89 7.34
CA ILE A 21 -15.40 21.51 6.89
C ILE A 21 -14.54 21.15 5.68
N CYS A 22 -14.62 21.91 4.58
CA CYS A 22 -13.93 21.58 3.33
C CYS A 22 -12.69 22.43 3.01
N GLY A 23 -12.40 23.48 3.80
CA GLY A 23 -11.21 24.32 3.62
C GLY A 23 -11.27 25.36 2.49
N SER A 24 -12.39 25.47 1.75
CA SER A 24 -12.51 26.44 0.65
C SER A 24 -12.50 27.90 1.15
N PRO A 25 -11.87 28.84 0.44
CA PRO A 25 -11.92 30.26 0.78
C PRO A 25 -13.34 30.80 0.64
N LEU A 26 -13.72 31.71 1.54
CA LEU A 26 -15.03 32.37 1.53
C LEU A 26 -14.83 33.84 1.20
N ASP A 27 -15.58 34.33 0.22
CA ASP A 27 -15.57 35.74 -0.16
C ASP A 27 -16.23 36.57 0.95
N THR A 28 -15.41 37.09 1.86
CA THR A 28 -15.89 38.07 2.84
C THR A 28 -16.33 39.35 2.12
N PRO A 29 -17.56 39.86 2.35
CA PRO A 29 -17.98 41.14 1.82
C PRO A 29 -17.02 42.25 2.31
N GLN A 30 -16.34 42.93 1.40
CA GLN A 30 -15.56 44.12 1.72
C GLN A 30 -16.49 45.18 2.32
N ALA A 31 -16.13 45.70 3.49
CA ALA A 31 -16.77 46.89 4.05
C ALA A 31 -16.70 48.06 3.05
N PRO A 32 -17.72 48.94 2.97
CA PRO A 32 -17.77 50.01 1.99
C PRO A 32 -16.53 50.92 2.08
N ALA A 33 -15.79 51.02 0.99
CA ALA A 33 -14.66 51.94 0.88
C ALA A 33 -15.17 53.39 0.84
N GLU A 34 -14.54 54.26 1.65
CA GLU A 34 -14.75 55.71 1.61
C GLU A 34 -14.38 56.30 0.23
N PRO A 35 -15.04 57.38 -0.22
CA PRO A 35 -14.88 57.91 -1.57
C PRO A 35 -13.52 58.59 -1.74
N VAL A 36 -12.70 58.05 -2.64
CA VAL A 36 -11.44 58.67 -3.09
C VAL A 36 -11.73 59.70 -4.18
N GLN A 37 -11.22 60.91 -3.97
CA GLN A 37 -11.23 62.05 -4.89
C GLN A 37 -10.70 61.69 -6.30
N SER A 38 -11.41 62.18 -7.30
CA SER A 38 -11.08 62.11 -8.72
C SER A 38 -9.85 62.94 -9.10
N ALA A 39 -8.91 62.33 -9.84
CA ALA A 39 -7.86 63.00 -10.60
C ALA A 39 -8.04 62.72 -12.12
N PRO A 40 -7.58 63.62 -13.01
CA PRO A 40 -8.16 63.79 -14.34
C PRO A 40 -7.62 62.83 -15.41
N VAL A 41 -8.49 62.63 -16.40
CA VAL A 41 -8.35 61.87 -17.65
C VAL A 41 -7.14 62.33 -18.48
N GLN A 42 -6.35 61.38 -18.98
CA GLN A 42 -5.44 61.58 -20.12
C GLN A 42 -5.78 60.62 -21.29
N PRO A 43 -5.51 61.03 -22.55
CA PRO A 43 -6.14 60.47 -23.74
C PRO A 43 -5.38 59.30 -24.37
N ASN A 44 -6.15 58.42 -25.00
CA ASN A 44 -5.73 57.31 -25.87
C ASN A 44 -4.63 57.67 -26.88
N THR A 45 -3.69 56.73 -27.07
CA THR A 45 -2.85 56.57 -28.28
C THR A 45 -2.53 55.08 -28.51
N PRO A 46 -2.13 54.66 -29.73
CA PRO A 46 -2.69 53.48 -30.40
C PRO A 46 -1.88 52.20 -30.23
N VAL A 47 -2.58 51.08 -30.47
CA VAL A 47 -2.10 49.70 -30.55
C VAL A 47 -1.05 49.52 -31.66
N ALA A 48 0.08 48.89 -31.33
CA ALA A 48 1.11 48.43 -32.26
C ALA A 48 1.34 46.90 -32.11
N PRO A 49 1.82 46.21 -33.17
CA PRO A 49 1.56 44.79 -33.38
C PRO A 49 2.54 43.82 -32.70
N VAL A 50 2.04 42.59 -32.55
CA VAL A 50 2.64 41.40 -31.96
C VAL A 50 3.91 40.96 -32.69
N HIS A 51 5.00 40.72 -31.94
CA HIS A 51 6.18 39.99 -32.42
C HIS A 51 6.29 38.62 -31.73
N PRO A 52 6.69 37.55 -32.44
CA PRO A 52 6.81 36.20 -31.90
C PRO A 52 8.07 36.04 -31.03
N MET A 53 7.89 35.39 -29.88
CA MET A 53 8.95 35.05 -28.95
C MET A 53 9.63 33.76 -29.42
N TYR A 54 10.91 33.85 -29.82
CA TYR A 54 11.77 32.70 -30.08
C TYR A 54 12.28 32.09 -28.76
N GLN A 55 12.19 30.76 -28.64
CA GLN A 55 12.84 29.97 -27.59
C GLN A 55 14.36 29.99 -27.78
N GLN A 56 15.06 30.50 -26.76
CA GLN A 56 16.51 30.56 -26.71
C GLN A 56 17.06 29.33 -25.98
N THR A 57 17.76 28.50 -26.73
CA THR A 57 18.63 27.42 -26.28
C THR A 57 19.69 27.96 -25.32
N ASN A 58 19.93 27.29 -24.18
CA ASN A 58 21.15 27.51 -23.42
C ASN A 58 21.71 26.19 -22.87
N GLN A 59 22.74 25.71 -23.57
CA GLN A 59 23.77 24.84 -23.04
C GLN A 59 24.52 25.57 -21.93
N ASN A 60 24.81 24.92 -20.81
CA ASN A 60 26.09 25.16 -20.16
C ASN A 60 26.57 23.94 -19.38
N SER A 61 27.75 23.49 -19.80
CA SER A 61 28.57 22.42 -19.29
C SER A 61 29.75 23.08 -18.62
N TYR A 62 30.01 22.84 -17.33
CA TYR A 62 31.31 23.14 -16.74
C TYR A 62 31.79 22.06 -15.77
N ARG A 63 32.97 21.54 -16.13
CA ARG A 63 33.86 20.67 -15.37
C ARG A 63 34.28 21.32 -14.03
N GLN A 64 34.54 20.48 -13.02
CA GLN A 64 35.64 20.72 -12.08
C GLN A 64 36.31 19.40 -11.66
N PRO A 65 37.65 19.29 -11.76
CA PRO A 65 38.46 18.37 -10.97
C PRO A 65 39.10 19.13 -9.80
N MET A 66 39.00 18.58 -8.58
CA MET A 66 39.76 19.07 -7.42
C MET A 66 40.92 18.12 -7.14
N GLN A 67 42.12 18.62 -7.42
CA GLN A 67 43.41 18.06 -7.06
C GLN A 67 44.02 19.02 -6.03
N TYR A 68 44.22 18.58 -4.80
CA TYR A 68 45.00 19.34 -3.81
C TYR A 68 46.21 18.53 -3.35
N GLN A 69 47.36 19.11 -3.64
CA GLN A 69 48.71 18.74 -3.26
C GLN A 69 49.21 19.80 -2.29
N GLN A 70 49.83 19.42 -1.17
CA GLN A 70 50.60 20.33 -0.33
C GLN A 70 51.82 19.66 0.31
N PRO A 71 52.85 20.45 0.69
CA PRO A 71 54.25 20.15 0.38
C PRO A 71 55.11 19.70 1.57
N MET A 72 56.32 19.24 1.24
CA MET A 72 57.44 18.98 2.16
C MET A 72 57.94 20.23 2.87
N GLN A 73 58.41 20.07 4.11
CA GLN A 73 59.79 20.32 4.58
C GLN A 73 59.79 20.57 6.11
N GLN A 74 60.64 19.88 6.87
CA GLN A 74 61.75 20.55 7.58
C GLN A 74 62.74 19.56 8.20
N TYR A 75 64.00 19.80 7.87
CA TYR A 75 65.23 19.14 8.29
C TYR A 75 65.99 20.09 9.22
N MET A 76 66.65 19.60 10.30
CA MET A 76 67.91 20.09 10.94
C MET A 76 68.10 19.57 12.41
N PRO A 77 69.32 19.63 13.04
CA PRO A 77 70.14 18.42 13.20
C PRO A 77 70.78 18.19 14.60
N ASN A 78 71.41 17.01 14.74
CA ASN A 78 72.63 16.60 15.50
C ASN A 78 72.84 16.74 17.03
N GLN A 79 73.63 15.76 17.53
CA GLN A 79 74.48 15.68 18.75
C GLN A 79 73.80 15.31 20.10
N GLN A 80 74.31 14.40 20.97
CA GLN A 80 75.53 13.55 21.00
C GLN A 80 75.53 12.66 22.28
N TYR A 81 76.22 11.50 22.23
CA TYR A 81 76.79 10.68 23.34
C TYR A 81 75.84 10.03 24.38
N ALA A 82 76.04 8.85 24.97
CA ALA A 82 76.95 7.70 24.85
C ALA A 82 76.44 6.62 25.86
N ALA A 83 77.06 5.44 25.84
CA ALA A 83 77.00 4.32 26.80
C ALA A 83 76.00 3.16 26.53
N THR A 84 76.50 2.14 25.82
CA THR A 84 76.35 0.71 26.17
C THR A 84 77.13 0.39 27.46
N PRO A 85 77.00 -0.78 28.15
CA PRO A 85 76.23 -1.99 27.85
C PRO A 85 75.47 -2.62 29.06
N SER A 86 74.51 -3.50 28.77
CA SER A 86 74.43 -4.85 29.37
C SER A 86 73.37 -5.65 28.63
N MET A 87 73.83 -6.47 27.68
CA MET A 87 73.01 -7.52 27.11
C MET A 87 72.84 -8.61 28.17
N THR A 88 71.71 -8.56 28.88
CA THR A 88 71.19 -9.75 29.54
C THR A 88 70.66 -10.67 28.44
N TYR A 89 71.44 -11.69 28.09
CA TYR A 89 70.95 -12.82 27.31
C TYR A 89 69.81 -13.49 28.12
N ARG A 90 68.56 -13.10 27.87
CA ARG A 90 67.42 -13.96 28.16
C ARG A 90 67.44 -15.06 27.12
N LEU A 91 67.62 -16.30 27.56
CA LEU A 91 67.28 -17.47 26.76
C LEU A 91 65.90 -17.24 26.14
N PRO A 92 65.71 -17.53 24.83
CA PRO A 92 64.38 -17.57 24.26
C PRO A 92 63.61 -18.65 25.03
N THR A 93 62.73 -18.23 25.94
CA THR A 93 61.67 -19.13 26.38
C THR A 93 60.77 -19.32 25.16
N ASP A 94 60.39 -20.57 24.90
CA ASP A 94 59.46 -21.01 23.86
C ASP A 94 58.03 -20.44 24.02
N ASP A 95 57.89 -19.27 24.63
CA ASP A 95 56.68 -18.47 24.72
C ASP A 95 56.56 -17.60 23.46
N ALA A 96 56.62 -18.24 22.28
CA ALA A 96 56.16 -17.61 21.07
C ALA A 96 54.74 -17.08 21.35
N PRO A 97 54.48 -15.76 21.23
CA PRO A 97 53.18 -15.21 21.55
C PRO A 97 52.17 -15.95 20.68
N LYS A 98 51.34 -16.80 21.29
CA LYS A 98 50.23 -17.46 20.62
C LYS A 98 49.35 -16.33 20.11
N VAL A 99 49.56 -15.95 18.85
CA VAL A 99 48.71 -15.01 18.13
C VAL A 99 47.35 -15.66 18.17
N LYS A 100 46.51 -15.25 19.13
CA LYS A 100 45.10 -15.59 19.16
C LYS A 100 44.57 -15.06 17.85
N LYS A 101 44.48 -15.92 16.83
CA LYS A 101 43.76 -15.64 15.60
C LYS A 101 42.36 -15.28 16.06
N SER A 102 42.10 -13.98 16.18
CA SER A 102 40.75 -13.50 16.45
C SER A 102 39.95 -14.02 15.27
N LEU A 103 39.09 -15.01 15.50
CA LEU A 103 37.87 -15.14 14.72
C LEU A 103 37.13 -13.81 14.98
N GLY A 104 37.38 -12.73 14.27
CA GLY A 104 37.70 -12.57 12.86
C GLY A 104 36.51 -11.76 12.39
N ALA A 105 36.66 -10.44 12.35
CA ALA A 105 35.55 -9.49 12.21
C ALA A 105 34.53 -9.90 11.12
N GLY A 106 34.99 -10.58 10.07
CA GLY A 106 34.16 -11.19 9.03
C GLY A 106 33.03 -12.09 9.54
N ARG A 107 33.22 -12.93 10.56
CA ARG A 107 32.14 -13.79 11.09
C ARG A 107 31.02 -12.97 11.75
N LYS A 108 31.36 -11.83 12.37
CA LYS A 108 30.37 -10.91 12.96
C LYS A 108 29.57 -10.20 11.86
N VAL A 109 30.26 -9.71 10.83
CA VAL A 109 29.60 -9.09 9.67
C VAL A 109 28.68 -10.09 8.96
N LEU A 110 29.15 -11.32 8.74
CA LEU A 110 28.35 -12.39 8.13
C LEU A 110 27.12 -12.75 8.96
N ALA A 111 27.24 -12.80 10.29
CA ALA A 111 26.11 -13.03 11.19
C ALA A 111 25.05 -11.92 11.07
N ILE A 112 25.48 -10.65 11.04
CA ILE A 112 24.58 -9.50 10.85
C ILE A 112 23.86 -9.61 9.50
N PHE A 113 24.61 -9.94 8.44
CA PHE A 113 24.06 -10.14 7.11
C PHE A 113 22.97 -11.23 7.10
N PHE A 114 23.23 -12.42 7.65
CA PHE A 114 22.20 -13.48 7.69
C PHE A 114 21.01 -13.13 8.58
N CYS A 115 21.20 -12.40 9.68
CA CYS A 115 20.09 -11.90 10.48
C CYS A 115 19.22 -10.91 9.69
N PHE A 116 19.83 -10.05 8.87
CA PHE A 116 19.11 -9.13 8.00
C PHE A 116 18.29 -9.87 6.94
N PHE A 117 18.84 -10.88 6.27
CA PHE A 117 18.11 -11.67 5.28
C PHE A 117 16.99 -12.52 5.89
N LEU A 118 17.24 -13.15 7.04
CA LEU A 118 16.20 -13.86 7.78
C LEU A 118 15.04 -12.94 8.16
N PHE A 119 15.37 -11.73 8.61
CA PHE A 119 14.38 -10.73 8.93
C PHE A 119 13.60 -10.27 7.69
N LEU A 120 14.29 -9.92 6.61
CA LEU A 120 13.67 -9.47 5.37
C LEU A 120 12.73 -10.53 4.80
N THR A 121 13.17 -11.79 4.75
CA THR A 121 12.34 -12.92 4.31
C THR A 121 11.15 -13.15 5.23
N GLY A 122 11.33 -13.02 6.55
CA GLY A 122 10.23 -13.08 7.52
C GLY A 122 9.18 -11.97 7.32
N VAL A 123 9.61 -10.74 7.07
CA VAL A 123 8.69 -9.62 6.75
C VAL A 123 7.95 -9.91 5.46
N ILE A 124 8.65 -10.25 4.38
CA ILE A 124 8.02 -10.56 3.08
C ILE A 124 6.99 -11.68 3.22
N THR A 125 7.32 -12.75 3.98
CA THR A 125 6.40 -13.86 4.26
C THR A 125 5.16 -13.39 5.01
N MET A 126 5.32 -12.56 6.04
CA MET A 126 4.19 -12.00 6.79
C MET A 126 3.32 -11.08 5.93
N LEU A 127 3.92 -10.24 5.09
CA LEU A 127 3.20 -9.37 4.17
C LEU A 127 2.39 -10.20 3.17
N PHE A 128 3.01 -11.24 2.62
CA PHE A 128 2.37 -12.17 1.70
C PHE A 128 1.17 -12.88 2.37
N CYS A 129 1.34 -13.40 3.58
CA CYS A 129 0.24 -13.96 4.38
C CYS A 129 -0.86 -12.92 4.66
N GLY A 130 -0.49 -11.68 4.97
CA GLY A 130 -1.41 -10.59 5.24
C GLY A 130 -2.27 -10.24 4.02
N VAL A 131 -1.63 -10.09 2.85
CA VAL A 131 -2.31 -9.85 1.57
C VAL A 131 -3.25 -11.00 1.26
N ARG A 132 -2.77 -12.26 1.31
CA ARG A 132 -3.62 -13.43 1.05
C ARG A 132 -4.80 -13.52 2.00
N LYS A 133 -4.60 -13.24 3.29
CA LYS A 133 -5.69 -13.22 4.27
C LYS A 133 -6.71 -12.13 3.95
N SER A 134 -6.30 -10.95 3.48
CA SER A 134 -7.22 -9.88 3.09
C SER A 134 -8.17 -10.28 1.95
N PHE A 135 -7.74 -11.20 1.08
CA PHE A 135 -8.51 -11.67 -0.07
C PHE A 135 -9.32 -12.96 0.19
N THR A 136 -9.49 -13.35 1.45
CA THR A 136 -10.40 -14.45 1.80
C THR A 136 -11.86 -14.04 1.66
N LYS A 137 -12.72 -14.99 1.30
CA LYS A 137 -14.18 -14.78 1.15
C LYS A 137 -14.80 -14.07 2.35
N GLU A 138 -14.42 -14.47 3.57
CA GLU A 138 -14.96 -13.87 4.79
C GLU A 138 -14.55 -12.40 4.95
N ASN A 139 -13.32 -12.05 4.60
CA ASN A 139 -12.83 -10.68 4.71
C ASN A 139 -13.41 -9.78 3.62
N ILE A 140 -13.50 -10.27 2.38
CA ILE A 140 -14.20 -9.57 1.30
C ILE A 140 -15.65 -9.33 1.71
N LYS A 141 -16.32 -10.36 2.24
CA LYS A 141 -17.69 -10.25 2.70
C LYS A 141 -17.84 -9.17 3.77
N LYS A 142 -16.94 -9.15 4.75
CA LYS A 142 -16.91 -8.14 5.81
C LYS A 142 -16.67 -6.73 5.26
N THR A 143 -15.78 -6.57 4.30
CA THR A 143 -15.48 -5.28 3.67
C THR A 143 -16.68 -4.79 2.87
N VAL A 144 -17.21 -5.59 1.96
CA VAL A 144 -18.33 -5.21 1.09
C VAL A 144 -19.60 -4.90 1.90
N THR A 145 -19.89 -5.69 2.93
CA THR A 145 -21.02 -5.41 3.84
C THR A 145 -20.79 -4.21 4.76
N GLY A 146 -19.54 -3.79 4.94
CA GLY A 146 -19.14 -2.63 5.76
C GLY A 146 -19.09 -1.31 4.99
N LEU A 147 -19.16 -1.34 3.66
CA LEU A 147 -19.21 -0.13 2.83
C LEU A 147 -20.44 0.71 3.17
N GLU A 148 -20.28 2.03 3.27
CA GLU A 148 -21.40 2.93 3.56
C GLU A 148 -22.44 2.92 2.44
N SER A 149 -21.97 2.93 1.19
CA SER A 149 -22.79 2.85 -0.02
C SER A 149 -22.13 1.92 -1.03
N LEU A 150 -22.85 0.87 -1.43
CA LEU A 150 -22.42 0.00 -2.53
C LEU A 150 -22.76 0.64 -3.87
N ALA A 151 -23.87 1.40 -3.90
CA ALA A 151 -24.36 2.07 -5.09
C ALA A 151 -23.34 3.08 -5.65
N ASP A 152 -22.66 3.83 -4.77
CA ASP A 152 -21.66 4.84 -5.14
C ASP A 152 -20.32 4.25 -5.59
N MET A 153 -20.18 2.92 -5.61
CA MET A 153 -18.95 2.28 -6.06
C MET A 153 -18.69 2.66 -7.51
N ARG A 154 -17.65 3.45 -7.75
CA ARG A 154 -17.24 3.83 -9.10
C ARG A 154 -16.62 2.62 -9.81
N LEU A 155 -17.21 2.23 -10.93
CA LEU A 155 -16.65 1.23 -11.82
C LEU A 155 -15.68 1.95 -12.75
N GLY A 156 -14.39 1.59 -12.66
CA GLY A 156 -13.43 2.03 -13.67
C GLY A 156 -13.89 1.52 -15.03
N LYS A 157 -14.10 2.42 -16.00
CA LYS A 157 -14.42 1.98 -17.36
C LYS A 157 -13.25 1.17 -17.91
N LEU A 158 -13.55 -0.07 -18.32
CA LEU A 158 -12.57 -1.01 -18.88
C LEU A 158 -11.97 -0.53 -20.21
N ASP A 159 -12.63 0.41 -20.93
CA ASP A 159 -12.25 0.78 -22.30
C ASP A 159 -12.33 2.29 -22.65
N SER A 160 -12.62 3.20 -21.71
CA SER A 160 -12.62 4.63 -22.06
C SER A 160 -11.31 5.31 -21.69
N ASP A 161 -10.65 5.89 -22.70
CA ASP A 161 -9.49 6.78 -22.55
C ASP A 161 -9.78 8.05 -21.71
N ASP A 162 -11.05 8.29 -21.36
CA ASP A 162 -11.49 9.45 -20.58
C ASP A 162 -11.66 9.09 -19.08
N PRO A 163 -10.71 9.48 -18.21
CA PRO A 163 -10.76 9.19 -16.77
C PRO A 163 -11.92 9.90 -16.06
N ASP A 164 -12.55 10.91 -16.68
CA ASP A 164 -13.63 11.68 -16.07
C ASP A 164 -15.01 11.00 -16.23
N GLN A 165 -15.11 9.89 -16.97
CA GLN A 165 -16.36 9.15 -17.20
C GLN A 165 -16.51 7.89 -16.33
N GLN A 166 -16.17 7.97 -15.05
CA GLN A 166 -16.45 6.87 -14.13
C GLN A 166 -17.94 6.84 -13.81
N GLN A 167 -18.59 5.72 -14.13
CA GLN A 167 -19.97 5.47 -13.77
C GLN A 167 -20.06 4.77 -12.42
N THR A 168 -21.09 5.07 -11.63
CA THR A 168 -21.35 4.35 -10.38
C THR A 168 -21.89 2.95 -10.67
N LEU A 169 -21.84 2.05 -9.68
CA LEU A 169 -22.41 0.71 -9.80
C LEU A 169 -23.92 0.79 -10.00
N ALA A 170 -24.60 1.73 -9.34
CA ALA A 170 -26.02 1.97 -9.57
C ALA A 170 -26.32 2.42 -11.00
N GLU A 171 -25.56 3.38 -11.53
CA GLU A 171 -25.68 3.84 -12.92
C GLU A 171 -25.46 2.71 -13.91
N PHE A 172 -24.43 1.89 -13.70
CA PHE A 172 -24.13 0.73 -14.55
C PHE A 172 -25.25 -0.31 -14.50
N VAL A 173 -25.70 -0.70 -13.30
CA VAL A 173 -26.79 -1.66 -13.17
C VAL A 173 -28.06 -1.11 -13.83
N TYR A 174 -28.35 0.17 -13.64
CA TYR A 174 -29.49 0.83 -14.27
C TYR A 174 -29.38 0.87 -15.80
N SER A 175 -28.19 1.12 -16.37
CA SER A 175 -27.99 1.16 -17.82
C SER A 175 -28.11 -0.20 -18.50
N GLU A 176 -27.81 -1.28 -17.78
CA GLU A 176 -27.92 -2.66 -18.28
C GLU A 176 -29.34 -3.24 -18.11
N LEU A 177 -30.25 -2.54 -17.44
CA LEU A 177 -31.62 -3.01 -17.27
C LEU A 177 -32.43 -2.89 -18.58
N PRO A 178 -33.30 -3.88 -18.89
CA PRO A 178 -34.21 -3.80 -20.02
C PRO A 178 -35.09 -2.54 -19.98
N LYS A 179 -35.42 -1.97 -21.15
CA LYS A 179 -36.18 -0.72 -21.24
C LYS A 179 -37.52 -0.77 -20.52
N ASP A 180 -38.22 -1.90 -20.62
CA ASP A 180 -39.51 -2.11 -19.98
C ASP A 180 -39.40 -2.13 -18.45
N VAL A 181 -38.22 -2.45 -17.90
CA VAL A 181 -37.92 -2.35 -16.48
C VAL A 181 -37.58 -0.90 -16.12
N THR A 182 -36.69 -0.24 -16.87
CA THR A 182 -36.30 1.17 -16.64
C THR A 182 -37.47 2.17 -16.79
N ASP A 183 -38.53 1.81 -17.52
CA ASP A 183 -39.76 2.61 -17.58
C ASP A 183 -40.54 2.61 -16.25
N ARG A 184 -40.24 1.66 -15.35
CA ARG A 184 -40.98 1.44 -14.10
C ARG A 184 -40.14 1.63 -12.83
N ILE A 185 -38.82 1.50 -12.93
CA ILE A 185 -37.91 1.77 -11.81
C ILE A 185 -36.99 2.92 -12.19
N THR A 186 -36.61 3.72 -11.22
CA THR A 186 -35.65 4.81 -11.39
C THR A 186 -34.25 4.36 -10.98
N GLU A 187 -33.23 5.09 -11.43
CA GLU A 187 -31.85 4.90 -10.98
C GLU A 187 -31.73 4.99 -9.46
N LYS A 188 -32.50 5.89 -8.83
CA LYS A 188 -32.57 6.04 -7.37
C LYS A 188 -33.09 4.77 -6.68
N ASP A 189 -34.06 4.08 -7.28
CA ASP A 189 -34.57 2.83 -6.72
C ASP A 189 -33.49 1.73 -6.76
N VAL A 190 -32.64 1.73 -7.79
CA VAL A 190 -31.47 0.85 -7.89
C VAL A 190 -30.43 1.22 -6.83
N GLU A 191 -30.17 2.50 -6.62
CA GLU A 191 -29.26 3.00 -5.57
C GLU A 191 -29.71 2.55 -4.17
N ASP A 192 -30.99 2.78 -3.84
CA ASP A 192 -31.58 2.41 -2.56
C ASP A 192 -31.56 0.88 -2.36
N LEU A 193 -31.81 0.11 -3.43
CA LEU A 193 -31.75 -1.36 -3.42
C LEU A 193 -30.31 -1.88 -3.20
N LEU A 194 -29.32 -1.33 -3.91
CA LEU A 194 -27.92 -1.71 -3.75
C LEU A 194 -27.37 -1.35 -2.37
N ASN A 195 -27.92 -0.32 -1.73
CA ASN A 195 -27.57 0.08 -0.37
C ASN A 195 -28.29 -0.73 0.72
N ASP A 196 -29.29 -1.54 0.37
CA ASP A 196 -29.91 -2.47 1.31
C ASP A 196 -28.89 -3.48 1.86
N LYS A 197 -28.96 -3.72 3.17
CA LYS A 197 -27.99 -4.57 3.88
C LYS A 197 -28.03 -6.02 3.39
N LYS A 198 -29.21 -6.53 3.01
CA LYS A 198 -29.36 -7.91 2.52
C LYS A 198 -28.84 -8.02 1.09
N VAL A 199 -29.12 -7.05 0.23
CA VAL A 199 -28.61 -7.01 -1.14
C VAL A 199 -27.09 -6.90 -1.16
N ARG A 200 -26.50 -6.02 -0.33
CA ARG A 200 -25.03 -5.96 -0.14
C ARG A 200 -24.43 -7.29 0.25
N ALA A 201 -25.10 -8.08 1.10
CA ALA A 201 -24.62 -9.39 1.50
C ALA A 201 -24.60 -10.40 0.34
N ILE A 202 -25.50 -10.27 -0.64
CA ILE A 202 -25.49 -11.09 -1.87
C ILE A 202 -24.30 -10.70 -2.73
N PHE A 203 -24.15 -9.40 -3.01
CA PHE A 203 -23.02 -8.88 -3.79
C PHE A 203 -21.68 -9.29 -3.17
N ALA A 204 -21.58 -9.18 -1.85
CA ALA A 204 -20.44 -9.63 -1.07
C ALA A 204 -20.14 -11.14 -1.26
N ASP A 205 -21.16 -11.98 -1.29
CA ASP A 205 -21.00 -13.43 -1.52
C ASP A 205 -20.56 -13.71 -2.97
N SER A 206 -21.13 -13.03 -3.96
CA SER A 206 -20.74 -13.16 -5.37
C SER A 206 -19.30 -12.69 -5.63
N ILE A 207 -18.92 -11.52 -5.12
CA ILE A 207 -17.54 -11.01 -5.24
C ILE A 207 -16.56 -11.96 -4.53
N GLY A 208 -16.96 -12.52 -3.38
CA GLY A 208 -16.15 -13.50 -2.67
C GLY A 208 -15.80 -14.72 -3.54
N GLU A 209 -16.72 -15.18 -4.36
CA GLU A 209 -16.53 -16.35 -5.25
C GLU A 209 -15.65 -16.03 -6.46
N VAL A 210 -15.82 -14.84 -7.03
CA VAL A 210 -14.90 -14.33 -8.06
C VAL A 210 -13.48 -14.26 -7.50
N MET A 211 -13.32 -13.82 -6.25
CA MET A 211 -12.00 -13.77 -5.61
C MET A 211 -11.44 -15.13 -5.23
N GLU A 212 -12.26 -16.12 -4.90
CA GLU A 212 -11.82 -17.52 -4.75
C GLU A 212 -11.16 -18.03 -6.05
N TYR A 213 -11.70 -17.67 -7.22
CA TYR A 213 -11.06 -17.99 -8.49
C TYR A 213 -9.70 -17.31 -8.69
N TYR A 214 -9.62 -15.99 -8.46
CA TYR A 214 -8.36 -15.23 -8.62
C TYR A 214 -7.27 -15.65 -7.63
N THR A 215 -7.66 -16.04 -6.42
CA THR A 215 -6.73 -16.53 -5.40
C THR A 215 -6.32 -17.98 -5.63
N GLY A 216 -6.97 -18.68 -6.58
CA GLY A 216 -6.69 -20.07 -6.92
C GLY A 216 -7.33 -21.08 -5.98
N GLU A 217 -8.31 -20.66 -5.17
CA GLU A 217 -9.15 -21.55 -4.36
C GLU A 217 -10.26 -22.21 -5.19
N SER A 218 -10.64 -21.60 -6.32
CA SER A 218 -11.50 -22.20 -7.35
C SER A 218 -10.77 -22.32 -8.70
N ASP A 219 -10.97 -23.46 -9.38
CA ASP A 219 -10.43 -23.71 -10.71
C ASP A 219 -11.25 -23.05 -11.81
N THR A 220 -12.55 -22.86 -11.60
CA THR A 220 -13.49 -22.26 -12.56
C THR A 220 -14.05 -20.95 -12.04
N LEU A 221 -14.14 -19.97 -12.93
CA LEU A 221 -14.91 -18.76 -12.72
C LEU A 221 -16.27 -18.96 -13.37
N GLU A 222 -17.07 -19.85 -12.80
CA GLU A 222 -18.42 -20.06 -13.29
C GLU A 222 -19.37 -19.29 -12.40
N VAL A 223 -19.89 -18.17 -12.91
CA VAL A 223 -20.95 -17.43 -12.23
C VAL A 223 -22.23 -18.25 -12.39
N ASP A 224 -22.48 -19.15 -11.45
CA ASP A 224 -23.63 -20.06 -11.50
C ASP A 224 -24.95 -19.26 -11.51
N ALA A 225 -25.61 -19.24 -12.67
CA ALA A 225 -26.88 -18.56 -12.85
C ALA A 225 -27.94 -19.05 -11.87
N GLU A 226 -27.99 -20.36 -11.56
CA GLU A 226 -28.94 -20.91 -10.59
C GLU A 226 -28.67 -20.37 -9.18
N LYS A 227 -27.41 -20.13 -8.85
CA LYS A 227 -27.03 -19.55 -7.56
C LYS A 227 -27.43 -18.08 -7.44
N ILE A 228 -27.29 -17.31 -8.52
CA ILE A 228 -27.82 -15.94 -8.59
C ILE A 228 -29.34 -15.96 -8.45
N ILE A 229 -30.04 -16.77 -9.23
CA ILE A 229 -31.51 -16.87 -9.17
C ILE A 229 -31.98 -17.31 -7.78
N LYS A 230 -31.34 -18.32 -7.19
CA LYS A 230 -31.65 -18.77 -5.82
C LYS A 230 -31.44 -17.66 -4.79
N SER A 231 -30.42 -16.83 -4.98
CA SER A 231 -30.19 -15.66 -4.14
C SER A 231 -31.28 -14.62 -4.36
N LEU A 232 -31.61 -14.25 -5.60
CA LEU A 232 -32.68 -13.30 -5.90
C LEU A 232 -34.04 -13.75 -5.33
N LYS A 233 -34.42 -15.03 -5.51
CA LYS A 233 -35.65 -15.60 -4.91
C LYS A 233 -35.67 -15.51 -3.39
N LYS A 234 -34.52 -15.68 -2.73
CA LYS A 234 -34.40 -15.53 -1.27
C LYS A 234 -34.71 -14.10 -0.80
N TYR A 235 -34.53 -13.10 -1.67
CA TYR A 235 -34.73 -11.68 -1.35
C TYR A 235 -35.84 -11.02 -2.17
N GLU A 236 -36.71 -11.81 -2.78
CA GLU A 236 -37.84 -11.35 -3.60
C GLU A 236 -38.70 -10.33 -2.86
N SER A 237 -38.98 -10.56 -1.56
CA SER A 237 -39.75 -9.61 -0.76
C SER A 237 -39.07 -8.25 -0.61
N THR A 238 -37.74 -8.22 -0.44
CA THR A 238 -36.99 -6.96 -0.36
C THR A 238 -37.01 -6.25 -1.70
N ILE A 239 -36.86 -6.97 -2.81
CA ILE A 239 -36.94 -6.36 -4.15
C ILE A 239 -38.33 -5.78 -4.39
N GLU A 240 -39.40 -6.48 -4.00
CA GLU A 240 -40.78 -6.00 -4.10
C GLU A 240 -41.02 -4.75 -3.22
N ASP A 241 -40.49 -4.72 -2.00
CA ASP A 241 -40.61 -3.58 -1.08
C ASP A 241 -40.00 -2.29 -1.67
N TYR A 242 -38.88 -2.38 -2.39
CA TYR A 242 -38.19 -1.23 -2.97
C TYR A 242 -38.72 -0.86 -4.36
N THR A 243 -38.99 -1.84 -5.21
CA THR A 243 -39.37 -1.61 -6.61
C THR A 243 -40.88 -1.55 -6.84
N GLY A 244 -41.67 -1.98 -5.85
CA GLY A 244 -43.11 -2.21 -5.99
C GLY A 244 -43.45 -3.35 -6.95
N GLN A 245 -42.47 -4.14 -7.40
CA GLN A 245 -42.65 -5.18 -8.40
C GLN A 245 -42.21 -6.54 -7.87
N LYS A 246 -43.08 -7.52 -8.10
CA LYS A 246 -42.79 -8.92 -7.84
C LYS A 246 -42.16 -9.56 -9.07
N LEU A 247 -40.97 -10.14 -8.90
CA LEU A 247 -40.30 -10.88 -9.96
C LEU A 247 -41.08 -12.15 -10.31
N THR A 248 -41.37 -12.34 -11.59
CA THR A 248 -42.04 -13.51 -12.12
C THR A 248 -41.03 -14.59 -12.51
N GLU A 249 -41.50 -15.83 -12.75
CA GLU A 249 -40.64 -16.89 -13.30
C GLU A 249 -40.12 -16.55 -14.71
N GLU A 250 -40.83 -15.72 -15.47
CA GLU A 250 -40.34 -15.22 -16.76
C GLU A 250 -39.14 -14.28 -16.56
N ASP A 251 -39.20 -13.39 -15.57
CA ASP A 251 -38.08 -12.50 -15.22
C ASP A 251 -36.86 -13.31 -14.76
N TYR A 252 -37.06 -14.33 -13.91
CA TYR A 252 -35.97 -15.21 -13.48
C TYR A 252 -35.34 -15.99 -14.65
N ASN A 253 -36.14 -16.45 -15.61
CA ASN A 253 -35.62 -17.10 -16.81
C ASN A 253 -34.87 -16.12 -17.72
N GLY A 254 -35.34 -14.88 -17.82
CA GLY A 254 -34.63 -13.79 -18.51
C GLY A 254 -33.27 -13.53 -17.90
N ILE A 255 -33.21 -13.31 -16.58
CA ILE A 255 -31.96 -13.09 -15.83
C ILE A 255 -31.03 -14.29 -15.98
N ARG A 256 -31.55 -15.52 -15.84
CA ARG A 256 -30.76 -16.74 -16.01
C ARG A 256 -30.09 -16.78 -17.38
N LYS A 257 -30.87 -16.55 -18.43
CA LYS A 257 -30.38 -16.54 -19.80
C LYS A 257 -29.32 -15.45 -20.00
N SER A 258 -29.53 -14.24 -19.47
CA SER A 258 -28.54 -13.17 -19.54
C SER A 258 -27.23 -13.52 -18.81
N VAL A 259 -27.29 -14.17 -17.66
CA VAL A 259 -26.08 -14.63 -16.94
C VAL A 259 -25.37 -15.76 -17.70
N GLU A 260 -26.11 -16.70 -18.27
CA GLU A 260 -25.55 -17.78 -19.08
C GLU A 260 -24.89 -17.26 -20.36
N GLU A 261 -25.55 -16.34 -21.08
CA GLU A 261 -24.99 -15.66 -22.26
C GLU A 261 -23.74 -14.86 -21.87
N PHE A 262 -23.77 -14.15 -20.74
CA PHE A 262 -22.62 -13.43 -20.22
C PHE A 262 -21.45 -14.37 -19.88
N ASN A 263 -21.69 -15.55 -19.32
CA ASN A 263 -20.64 -16.52 -19.01
C ASN A 263 -19.99 -17.14 -20.26
N GLU A 264 -20.76 -17.39 -21.32
CA GLU A 264 -20.26 -18.13 -22.49
C GLU A 264 -19.34 -17.32 -23.41
N SER A 265 -19.57 -16.00 -23.56
CA SER A 265 -18.74 -15.15 -24.43
C SER A 265 -18.10 -13.97 -23.71
N ASP A 266 -18.88 -13.23 -22.93
CA ASP A 266 -18.49 -11.88 -22.56
C ASP A 266 -17.64 -11.84 -21.30
N LEU A 267 -17.88 -12.71 -20.32
CA LEU A 267 -17.07 -12.79 -19.11
C LEU A 267 -15.65 -13.24 -19.44
N GLN A 268 -15.49 -14.24 -20.32
CA GLN A 268 -14.15 -14.67 -20.75
C GLN A 268 -13.44 -13.59 -21.56
N ASP A 269 -14.15 -12.86 -22.43
CA ASP A 269 -13.58 -11.76 -23.21
C ASP A 269 -13.24 -10.53 -22.35
N MET A 270 -14.13 -10.13 -21.42
CA MET A 270 -13.89 -9.03 -20.47
C MET A 270 -12.75 -9.34 -19.50
N LEU A 271 -12.57 -10.61 -19.15
CA LEU A 271 -11.42 -11.06 -18.36
C LEU A 271 -10.18 -11.31 -19.21
N GLY A 272 -10.23 -10.94 -20.49
CA GLY A 272 -9.12 -11.02 -21.42
C GLY A 272 -8.59 -12.44 -21.58
N ASP A 273 -9.43 -13.47 -21.53
CA ASP A 273 -8.95 -14.84 -21.74
C ASP A 273 -8.44 -15.05 -23.19
N ASN A 274 -8.86 -14.18 -24.10
CA ASN A 274 -8.35 -14.02 -25.45
C ASN A 274 -7.15 -13.05 -25.56
N ASP A 275 -6.96 -12.15 -24.59
CA ASP A 275 -5.78 -11.30 -24.50
C ASP A 275 -4.69 -11.99 -23.68
N LYS A 276 -3.62 -12.40 -24.38
CA LYS A 276 -2.52 -13.12 -23.77
C LYS A 276 -1.94 -12.38 -22.55
N ASP A 277 -1.88 -11.05 -22.60
CA ASP A 277 -1.29 -10.25 -21.52
C ASP A 277 -2.16 -10.29 -20.26
N THR A 278 -3.48 -10.20 -20.41
CA THR A 278 -4.44 -10.34 -19.31
C THR A 278 -4.42 -11.76 -18.73
N LYS A 279 -4.44 -12.80 -19.57
CA LYS A 279 -4.33 -14.20 -19.13
C LYS A 279 -3.03 -14.46 -18.37
N ASP A 280 -1.90 -13.92 -18.85
CA ASP A 280 -0.61 -14.02 -18.18
C ASP A 280 -0.61 -13.26 -16.85
N ALA A 281 -1.27 -12.10 -16.76
CA ALA A 281 -1.45 -11.35 -15.52
C ALA A 281 -2.32 -12.11 -14.50
N ILE A 282 -3.46 -12.66 -14.91
CA ILE A 282 -4.33 -13.48 -14.03
C ILE A 282 -3.57 -14.73 -13.56
N ASN A 283 -2.87 -15.41 -14.45
CA ASN A 283 -2.04 -16.56 -14.07
C ASN A 283 -0.90 -16.17 -13.13
N MET A 284 -0.30 -14.99 -13.31
CA MET A 284 0.70 -14.45 -12.39
C MET A 284 0.09 -14.18 -11.01
N ILE A 285 -1.10 -13.57 -10.94
CA ILE A 285 -1.84 -13.34 -9.71
C ILE A 285 -2.17 -14.68 -9.04
N ARG A 286 -2.77 -15.63 -9.75
CA ARG A 286 -3.09 -16.96 -9.20
C ARG A 286 -1.85 -17.69 -8.68
N LYS A 287 -0.74 -17.67 -9.43
CA LYS A 287 0.55 -18.22 -8.96
C LYS A 287 1.06 -17.48 -7.74
N PHE A 288 0.93 -16.16 -7.71
CA PHE A 288 1.30 -15.33 -6.57
C PHE A 288 0.43 -15.63 -5.35
N PHE A 289 -0.86 -15.94 -5.48
CA PHE A 289 -1.71 -16.27 -4.33
C PHE A 289 -1.69 -17.74 -3.91
N SER A 290 -1.15 -18.62 -4.75
CA SER A 290 -1.00 -20.05 -4.44
C SER A 290 -0.16 -20.31 -3.17
N ASP A 291 -0.23 -21.54 -2.64
CA ASP A 291 0.59 -21.95 -1.50
C ASP A 291 2.09 -22.04 -1.83
N ALA A 292 2.46 -22.18 -3.11
CA ALA A 292 3.83 -22.47 -3.51
C ALA A 292 4.84 -21.36 -3.15
N PRO A 293 4.60 -20.06 -3.45
CA PRO A 293 5.48 -18.98 -3.00
C PRO A 293 5.64 -18.92 -1.48
N LEU A 294 4.59 -19.22 -0.72
CA LEU A 294 4.65 -19.25 0.73
C LEU A 294 5.62 -20.33 1.23
N TYR A 295 5.51 -21.56 0.70
CA TYR A 295 6.44 -22.64 1.06
C TYR A 295 7.87 -22.34 0.63
N ILE A 296 8.07 -21.70 -0.53
CA ILE A 296 9.40 -21.25 -0.98
C ILE A 296 9.98 -20.22 -0.01
N LEU A 297 9.21 -19.21 0.37
CA LEU A 297 9.62 -18.18 1.33
C LEU A 297 9.94 -18.77 2.70
N LEU A 298 9.11 -19.70 3.20
CA LEU A 298 9.36 -20.44 4.43
C LEU A 298 10.63 -21.30 4.34
N GLY A 299 10.88 -21.95 3.20
CA GLY A 299 12.11 -22.70 2.94
C GLY A 299 13.36 -21.81 2.97
N ILE A 300 13.30 -20.64 2.33
CA ILE A 300 14.38 -19.64 2.33
C ILE A 300 14.61 -19.11 3.76
N ALA A 301 13.54 -18.79 4.50
CA ALA A 301 13.63 -18.35 5.89
C ALA A 301 14.25 -19.45 6.78
N GLY A 302 13.82 -20.70 6.62
CA GLY A 302 14.39 -21.85 7.32
C GLY A 302 15.88 -22.05 7.02
N PHE A 303 16.29 -21.88 5.76
CA PHE A 303 17.70 -21.93 5.35
C PHE A 303 18.53 -20.83 6.03
N PHE A 304 18.05 -19.58 6.04
CA PHE A 304 18.76 -18.50 6.73
C PHE A 304 18.78 -18.69 8.25
N ALA A 305 17.70 -19.22 8.84
CA ALA A 305 17.67 -19.56 10.26
C ALA A 305 18.74 -20.61 10.60
N LEU A 306 18.88 -21.64 9.77
CA LEU A 306 19.93 -22.65 9.91
C LEU A 306 21.34 -22.03 9.80
N LEU A 307 21.57 -21.16 8.82
CA LEU A 307 22.84 -20.44 8.68
C LEU A 307 23.15 -19.56 9.89
N VAL A 308 22.14 -18.86 10.43
CA VAL A 308 22.29 -18.09 11.66
C VAL A 308 22.68 -19.01 12.81
N VAL A 309 22.03 -20.16 13.00
CA VAL A 309 22.38 -21.12 14.07
C VAL A 309 23.83 -21.64 13.90
N LEU A 310 24.23 -22.04 12.70
CA LEU A 310 25.58 -22.56 12.42
C LEU A 310 26.67 -21.48 12.64
N VAL A 311 26.41 -20.25 12.19
CA VAL A 311 27.37 -19.14 12.32
C VAL A 311 27.37 -18.58 13.74
N CYS A 312 26.24 -18.55 14.42
CA CYS A 312 26.04 -17.83 15.68
C CYS A 312 25.98 -18.70 16.92
N GLY A 313 25.96 -20.04 16.82
CA GLY A 313 25.78 -20.94 17.97
C GLY A 313 26.74 -20.69 19.15
N ARG A 314 27.91 -20.08 18.89
CA ARG A 314 28.89 -19.71 19.92
C ARG A 314 28.74 -18.29 20.49
N PHE A 315 27.96 -17.41 19.87
CA PHE A 315 27.79 -15.99 20.19
C PHE A 315 26.32 -15.57 20.36
N PHE A 316 25.48 -16.50 20.85
CA PHE A 316 24.03 -16.36 20.90
C PHE A 316 23.52 -15.02 21.46
N SER A 317 24.10 -14.53 22.58
CA SER A 317 23.70 -13.24 23.17
C SER A 317 23.92 -12.04 22.24
N THR A 318 25.06 -11.97 21.55
CA THR A 318 25.35 -10.89 20.60
C THR A 318 24.42 -10.97 19.39
N THR A 319 24.13 -12.18 18.92
CA THR A 319 23.19 -12.40 17.82
C THR A 319 21.77 -11.97 18.18
N LEU A 320 21.29 -12.29 19.39
CA LEU A 320 19.99 -11.83 19.87
C LEU A 320 19.90 -10.30 19.92
N MET A 321 20.97 -9.63 20.37
CA MET A 321 21.01 -8.17 20.39
C MET A 321 20.92 -7.59 18.99
N ASN A 322 21.71 -8.10 18.05
CA ASN A 322 21.72 -7.62 16.67
C ASN A 322 20.37 -7.88 15.99
N LEU A 323 19.82 -9.09 16.14
CA LEU A 323 18.52 -9.46 15.61
C LEU A 323 17.40 -8.59 16.20
N GLY A 324 17.45 -8.34 17.52
CA GLY A 324 16.50 -7.47 18.19
C GLY A 324 16.55 -6.02 17.69
N VAL A 325 17.75 -5.45 17.55
CA VAL A 325 17.93 -4.09 17.00
C VAL A 325 17.46 -4.00 15.56
N THR A 326 17.84 -4.94 14.70
CA THR A 326 17.40 -4.93 13.29
C THR A 326 15.88 -5.08 13.19
N SER A 327 15.29 -5.95 14.02
CA SER A 327 13.84 -6.17 14.02
C SER A 327 13.09 -4.94 14.55
N ALA A 328 13.58 -4.30 15.61
CA ALA A 328 12.97 -3.09 16.15
C ALA A 328 13.00 -1.93 15.14
N LEU A 329 14.15 -1.68 14.51
CA LEU A 329 14.29 -0.62 13.52
C LEU A 329 13.39 -0.85 12.31
N ALA A 330 13.39 -2.07 11.77
CA ALA A 330 12.61 -2.37 10.59
C ALA A 330 11.11 -2.49 10.89
N GLY A 331 10.72 -3.05 12.04
CA GLY A 331 9.34 -3.04 12.51
C GLY A 331 8.81 -1.63 12.70
N GLY A 332 9.61 -0.74 13.30
CA GLY A 332 9.31 0.69 13.40
C GLY A 332 9.15 1.35 12.02
N LEU A 333 10.07 1.09 11.08
CA LEU A 333 9.99 1.62 9.72
C LEU A 333 8.73 1.14 8.99
N VAL A 334 8.40 -0.15 9.05
CA VAL A 334 7.18 -0.71 8.44
C VAL A 334 5.92 -0.13 9.10
N PHE A 335 5.91 0.01 10.42
CA PHE A 335 4.80 0.62 11.16
C PHE A 335 4.55 2.07 10.71
N PHE A 336 5.60 2.89 10.67
CA PHE A 336 5.48 4.28 10.23
C PHE A 336 5.17 4.38 8.73
N ALA A 337 5.79 3.53 7.89
CA ALA A 337 5.48 3.49 6.46
C ALA A 337 4.03 3.10 6.19
N GLY A 338 3.46 2.15 6.95
CA GLY A 338 2.03 1.84 6.88
C GLY A 338 1.18 3.04 7.27
N ARG A 339 1.48 3.65 8.43
CA ARG A 339 0.68 4.77 8.98
C ARG A 339 0.71 6.03 8.12
N PHE A 340 1.86 6.38 7.54
CA PHE A 340 2.02 7.56 6.69
C PHE A 340 1.78 7.26 5.21
N GLY A 341 1.93 5.99 4.80
CA GLY A 341 1.70 5.54 3.45
C GLY A 341 0.22 5.46 3.09
N GLU A 342 -0.67 5.31 4.07
CA GLU A 342 -2.12 5.24 3.90
C GLU A 342 -2.67 6.38 3.02
N GLY A 343 -2.39 7.63 3.38
CA GLY A 343 -2.84 8.78 2.60
C GLY A 343 -2.28 8.76 1.17
N ARG A 344 -0.98 8.51 1.01
CA ARG A 344 -0.34 8.50 -0.32
C ARG A 344 -0.77 7.33 -1.20
N ALA A 345 -1.04 6.17 -0.60
CA ALA A 345 -1.53 5.02 -1.32
C ALA A 345 -2.94 5.29 -1.84
N ARG A 346 -3.80 5.89 -0.99
CA ARG A 346 -5.14 6.31 -1.39
C ARG A 346 -5.06 7.35 -2.52
N ASP A 347 -4.29 8.42 -2.36
CA ASP A 347 -4.11 9.46 -3.38
C ASP A 347 -3.52 8.91 -4.71
N ALA A 348 -2.66 7.89 -4.65
CA ALA A 348 -2.04 7.31 -5.84
C ALA A 348 -2.96 6.34 -6.61
N LEU A 349 -3.93 5.75 -5.90
CA LEU A 349 -4.92 4.82 -6.44
C LEU A 349 -6.25 5.50 -6.77
N ASP A 350 -6.51 6.67 -6.17
CA ASP A 350 -7.69 7.50 -6.43
C ASP A 350 -7.80 7.78 -7.93
N GLY A 351 -8.99 7.51 -8.47
CA GLY A 351 -9.29 7.63 -9.90
C GLY A 351 -8.68 6.56 -10.81
N LYS A 352 -7.84 5.62 -10.34
CA LYS A 352 -7.27 4.54 -11.18
C LYS A 352 -7.94 3.19 -11.02
N ILE A 353 -8.50 2.93 -9.84
CA ILE A 353 -9.17 1.67 -9.50
C ILE A 353 -10.45 2.05 -8.75
N SER A 354 -11.45 1.16 -8.75
CA SER A 354 -12.68 1.38 -7.98
C SER A 354 -12.38 1.61 -6.50
N ASP A 355 -13.11 2.54 -5.88
CA ASP A 355 -12.94 2.92 -4.47
C ASP A 355 -13.02 1.72 -3.53
N VAL A 356 -13.79 0.69 -3.90
CA VAL A 356 -13.89 -0.54 -3.11
C VAL A 356 -12.64 -1.39 -3.19
N VAL A 357 -11.99 -1.48 -4.34
CA VAL A 357 -10.69 -2.15 -4.42
C VAL A 357 -9.65 -1.32 -3.69
N VAL A 358 -9.70 0.02 -3.79
CA VAL A 358 -8.83 0.91 -3.02
C VAL A 358 -9.03 0.73 -1.52
N ASP A 359 -10.25 0.66 -1.03
CA ASP A 359 -10.54 0.45 0.39
C ASP A 359 -10.19 -0.97 0.81
N LEU A 360 -10.48 -2.00 0.01
CA LEU A 360 -10.15 -3.40 0.34
C LEU A 360 -8.63 -3.63 0.37
N LEU A 361 -7.90 -3.00 -0.56
CA LEU A 361 -6.44 -2.97 -0.56
C LEU A 361 -5.91 -2.10 0.58
N CYS A 362 -6.31 -0.84 0.69
CA CYS A 362 -5.78 0.08 1.68
C CYS A 362 -6.14 -0.36 3.09
N ASP A 363 -7.41 -0.55 3.42
CA ASP A 363 -7.79 -0.96 4.77
C ASP A 363 -7.28 -2.35 5.12
N GLY A 364 -7.43 -3.33 4.22
CA GLY A 364 -7.00 -4.69 4.48
C GLY A 364 -5.48 -4.79 4.59
N VAL A 365 -4.77 -4.32 3.57
CA VAL A 365 -3.32 -4.43 3.46
C VAL A 365 -2.64 -3.48 4.44
N ILE A 366 -2.99 -2.20 4.50
CA ILE A 366 -2.28 -1.21 5.33
C ILE A 366 -2.50 -1.45 6.82
N LYS A 367 -3.71 -1.84 7.25
CA LYS A 367 -3.93 -2.23 8.67
C LYS A 367 -3.12 -3.47 9.03
N ASN A 368 -3.03 -4.46 8.12
CA ASN A 368 -2.19 -5.64 8.31
C ASN A 368 -0.70 -5.26 8.38
N PHE A 369 -0.20 -4.42 7.47
CA PHE A 369 1.18 -3.92 7.47
C PHE A 369 1.52 -3.17 8.77
N THR A 370 0.63 -2.28 9.21
CA THR A 370 0.81 -1.51 10.44
C THR A 370 0.83 -2.45 11.66
N SER A 371 -0.08 -3.42 11.72
CA SER A 371 -0.14 -4.42 12.80
C SER A 371 1.11 -5.31 12.82
N ILE A 372 1.55 -5.79 11.66
CA ILE A 372 2.77 -6.60 11.52
C ILE A 372 3.99 -5.78 11.95
N GLY A 373 4.12 -4.54 11.48
CA GLY A 373 5.19 -3.63 11.87
C GLY A 373 5.28 -3.44 13.39
N LEU A 374 4.12 -3.24 14.04
CA LEU A 374 4.04 -3.11 15.50
C LEU A 374 4.45 -4.41 16.22
N ILE A 375 3.95 -5.56 15.78
CA ILE A 375 4.33 -6.86 16.37
C ILE A 375 5.84 -7.08 16.26
N VAL A 376 6.41 -6.83 15.08
CA VAL A 376 7.83 -6.98 14.81
C VAL A 376 8.67 -6.02 15.65
N LEU A 377 8.21 -4.78 15.84
CA LEU A 377 8.83 -3.80 16.73
C LEU A 377 8.86 -4.31 18.17
N ILE A 378 7.74 -4.80 18.70
CA ILE A 378 7.63 -5.36 20.05
C ILE A 378 8.56 -6.56 20.23
N VAL A 379 8.55 -7.50 19.28
CA VAL A 379 9.44 -8.67 19.29
C VAL A 379 10.90 -8.23 19.29
N GLY A 380 11.27 -7.23 18.48
CA GLY A 380 12.61 -6.66 18.47
C GLY A 380 13.03 -6.12 19.85
N ILE A 381 12.17 -5.35 20.50
CA ILE A 381 12.42 -4.81 21.85
C ILE A 381 12.60 -5.93 22.88
N VAL A 382 11.76 -6.96 22.84
CA VAL A 382 11.84 -8.13 23.73
C VAL A 382 13.16 -8.87 23.54
N LEU A 383 13.62 -9.07 22.30
CA LEU A 383 14.91 -9.71 21.99
C LEU A 383 16.10 -8.89 22.51
N ILE A 384 16.04 -7.57 22.41
CA ILE A 384 17.07 -6.66 22.99
C ILE A 384 17.11 -6.84 24.51
N ALA A 385 15.95 -6.77 25.17
CA ALA A 385 15.85 -6.92 26.63
C ALA A 385 16.38 -8.29 27.09
N ALA A 386 15.98 -9.37 26.40
CA ALA A 386 16.46 -10.72 26.69
C ALA A 386 18.00 -10.83 26.54
N SER A 387 18.58 -10.20 25.51
CA SER A 387 20.03 -10.18 25.33
C SER A 387 20.75 -9.46 26.47
N VAL A 388 20.20 -8.33 26.93
CA VAL A 388 20.75 -7.56 28.07
C VAL A 388 20.70 -8.40 29.34
N ILE A 389 19.56 -9.04 29.63
CA ILE A 389 19.40 -9.92 30.80
C ILE A 389 20.43 -11.07 30.76
N LEU A 390 20.58 -11.75 29.62
CA LEU A 390 21.56 -12.83 29.47
C LEU A 390 23.00 -12.36 29.71
N LYS A 391 23.36 -11.14 29.29
CA LYS A 391 24.69 -10.55 29.58
C LYS A 391 24.88 -10.30 31.07
N ILE A 392 23.86 -9.77 31.75
CA ILE A 392 23.89 -9.51 33.19
C ILE A 392 24.03 -10.82 33.96
N THR A 393 23.19 -11.82 33.67
CA THR A 393 23.24 -13.13 34.33
C THR A 393 24.59 -13.81 34.15
N LYS A 394 25.18 -13.75 32.95
CA LYS A 394 26.51 -14.30 32.69
C LYS A 394 27.63 -13.57 33.46
N SER A 395 27.48 -12.26 33.68
CA SER A 395 28.41 -11.47 34.50
C SER A 395 28.33 -11.82 35.99
N ILE A 396 27.14 -12.17 36.46
CA ILE A 396 26.90 -12.57 37.86
C ILE A 396 27.39 -14.00 38.13
N VAL A 397 27.06 -14.96 37.26
CA VAL A 397 27.42 -16.39 37.44
C VAL A 397 28.90 -16.67 37.16
N GLY A 398 29.57 -15.80 36.38
CA GLY A 398 30.99 -15.94 36.07
C GLY A 398 31.94 -15.31 37.10
N LYS A 399 31.42 -14.68 38.15
CA LYS A 399 32.16 -14.28 39.35
C LYS A 399 31.90 -15.31 40.44
#